data_AF-A0A3A8GJ59-F1
#
_entry.id   AF-A0A3A8GJ59-F1
#
_cell.length_a   1.000
_cell.length_b   1.000
_cell.length_c   1.000
_cell.angle_alpha   90.00
_cell.angle_beta   90.00
_cell.angle_gamma   90.00
#
_symmetry.space_group_name_H-M   'P 1'
#
loop_
_entity.id
_entity.type
_entity.pdbx_description
1 polymer ?
#
loop_
_entity_poly.entity_id
_entity_poly.type
_entity_poly.pdbx_seq_one_letter_code
_entity_poly.pdbx_strand_id
1 'polypeptide(L)'
;MREPDLFVKSDALYSENGVQLWSLTDPVIPVCWLTPGYDVDKQLMKESLARTWEFESQVRFTWTEECPTTGTTKYVRLELIPSAPTDSGGGIVSVGMAGAFRLPSQGRSGYIDLPGTHFSGRLSRLQYLASHELGHVMGFNHEQHRDDAQAPCSANVNLGQAYTRYDRDSLMQSMNACNSNMSETLSAFDKVGVASVYGPRRWTDQFWTLGDAPGETLRQLADVDGDGDDELIYFHSDGVRVAAANASQRTFQLAQVWLADFGTSAGWSGTLHPRSVGDVNGDGRADIVGFGENGVSLSYSTGSSFTPGVFSFVGFHHASPNWPSALAAPRMLADVNGDGTDDIIGFNGSGTVVSLSQCTGALCAASTQFAAPVVALAAFGSSAVQGGWDGVRHPRRVADVNGDGKADIVGFSEWGVIVALSTSTATTASFAPPALWVADYGADPSVGGWATADYPRYLGDLNADGRADIIGFGHDYVWVSFSTGTTFLPAQRVLKNFTVTGGSWQAAFPRFVGDVDHDGKVDLVGSRPLGTQVFLGKTFDANALAP
;
A
#
# COMPACT_ATOMS: atom_id res chain seq x y z
N MET A 1 -0.36 7.63 36.32
CA MET A 1 -1.44 8.64 36.39
C MET A 1 -1.70 9.12 34.98
N ARG A 2 -2.92 9.59 34.64
CA ARG A 2 -3.19 10.22 33.35
C ARG A 2 -2.85 11.70 33.45
N GLU A 3 -1.96 12.16 32.58
CA GLU A 3 -1.72 13.57 32.26
C GLU A 3 -2.32 13.86 30.86
N PRO A 4 -2.62 15.11 30.50
CA PRO A 4 -3.78 15.41 29.66
C PRO A 4 -3.55 15.45 28.15
N ASP A 5 -4.60 15.06 27.42
CA ASP A 5 -5.00 15.44 26.07
C ASP A 5 -4.13 16.49 25.34
N LEU A 6 -3.02 16.05 24.76
CA LEU A 6 -2.37 16.74 23.64
C LEU A 6 -3.11 16.42 22.33
N PHE A 7 -4.40 16.79 22.26
CA PHE A 7 -5.18 16.77 21.01
C PHE A 7 -4.72 17.89 20.08
N VAL A 8 -3.53 17.71 19.47
CA VAL A 8 -3.16 18.41 18.24
C VAL A 8 -4.08 17.87 17.15
N LYS A 9 -5.15 18.61 16.84
CA LYS A 9 -6.00 18.32 15.69
C LYS A 9 -5.23 18.70 14.43
N SER A 10 -4.93 17.69 13.61
CA SER A 10 -4.27 17.85 12.32
C SER A 10 -5.04 17.07 11.26
N ASP A 11 -5.91 17.81 10.58
CA ASP A 11 -6.74 17.45 9.43
C ASP A 11 -6.45 18.58 8.38
N ALA A 12 -6.64 18.58 7.05
CA ALA A 12 -6.79 17.56 6.00
C ALA A 12 -7.21 18.19 4.64
N LEU A 13 -6.80 17.57 3.53
CA LEU A 13 -7.55 17.61 2.26
C LEU A 13 -8.98 17.17 2.56
N TYR A 14 -9.99 17.96 2.20
CA TYR A 14 -11.33 17.80 2.76
C TYR A 14 -12.45 18.12 1.77
N SER A 15 -13.65 17.67 2.12
CA SER A 15 -14.90 17.95 1.40
C SER A 15 -15.91 18.61 2.35
N GLU A 16 -16.60 19.67 1.93
CA GLU A 16 -17.56 20.41 2.77
C GLU A 16 -18.78 19.56 3.17
N ASN A 17 -19.38 19.85 4.32
CA ASN A 17 -20.57 19.14 4.78
C ASN A 17 -21.73 19.27 3.78
N GLY A 18 -22.23 18.12 3.29
CA GLY A 18 -23.31 18.06 2.30
C GLY A 18 -22.85 18.00 0.84
N VAL A 19 -21.54 18.10 0.57
CA VAL A 19 -20.99 17.78 -0.75
C VAL A 19 -21.18 16.29 -1.03
N GLN A 20 -21.78 15.97 -2.18
CA GLN A 20 -21.88 14.58 -2.65
C GLN A 20 -20.66 14.24 -3.50
N LEU A 21 -19.84 13.31 -3.04
CA LEU A 21 -18.70 12.77 -3.79
C LEU A 21 -19.15 11.91 -4.99
N TRP A 22 -18.21 11.57 -5.87
CA TRP A 22 -18.45 10.63 -6.98
C TRP A 22 -18.45 9.17 -6.50
N SER A 23 -18.78 8.23 -7.40
CA SER A 23 -18.88 6.81 -7.08
C SER A 23 -17.55 6.24 -6.58
N LEU A 24 -17.51 5.75 -5.34
CA LEU A 24 -16.30 5.16 -4.74
C LEU A 24 -15.92 3.78 -5.31
N THR A 25 -16.78 3.18 -6.14
CA THR A 25 -16.52 1.90 -6.82
C THR A 25 -16.08 2.04 -8.28
N ASP A 26 -16.47 3.14 -8.93
CA ASP A 26 -16.03 3.50 -10.28
C ASP A 26 -16.16 5.03 -10.51
N PRO A 27 -15.17 5.84 -10.09
CA PRO A 27 -15.25 7.30 -10.11
C PRO A 27 -14.97 7.88 -11.52
N VAL A 28 -15.86 7.57 -12.47
CA VAL A 28 -15.86 8.17 -13.81
C VAL A 28 -16.59 9.51 -13.79
N ILE A 29 -15.90 10.57 -14.22
CA ILE A 29 -16.39 11.96 -14.25
C ILE A 29 -16.54 12.39 -15.72
N PRO A 30 -17.75 12.38 -16.30
CA PRO A 30 -17.95 12.81 -17.69
C PRO A 30 -17.97 14.33 -17.81
N VAL A 31 -16.99 14.88 -18.52
CA VAL A 31 -16.79 16.32 -18.77
C VAL A 31 -17.09 16.65 -20.23
N CYS A 32 -17.65 17.83 -20.48
CA CYS A 32 -17.81 18.37 -21.83
C CYS A 32 -17.47 19.86 -21.87
N TRP A 33 -17.07 20.34 -23.05
CA TRP A 33 -16.77 21.76 -23.27
C TRP A 33 -17.97 22.52 -23.85
N LEU A 34 -18.25 23.69 -23.28
CA LEU A 34 -19.20 24.67 -23.82
C LEU A 34 -18.55 25.60 -24.86
N THR A 35 -17.24 25.82 -24.76
CA THR A 35 -16.48 26.68 -25.69
C THR A 35 -15.91 25.84 -26.86
N PRO A 36 -16.23 26.15 -28.12
CA PRO A 36 -15.63 25.50 -29.28
C PRO A 36 -14.18 25.96 -29.52
N GLY A 37 -13.38 25.14 -30.20
CA GLY A 37 -11.95 25.39 -30.41
C GLY A 37 -11.12 25.26 -29.12
N TYR A 38 -9.99 25.99 -29.04
CA TYR A 38 -9.01 25.94 -27.94
C TYR A 38 -8.38 24.56 -27.72
N ASP A 39 -8.25 23.77 -28.78
CA ASP A 39 -7.87 22.35 -28.75
C ASP A 39 -6.55 22.08 -28.00
N VAL A 40 -5.55 22.95 -28.17
CA VAL A 40 -4.24 22.88 -27.47
C VAL A 40 -4.42 23.10 -25.96
N ASP A 41 -5.20 24.12 -25.57
CA ASP A 41 -5.43 24.42 -24.15
C ASP A 41 -6.25 23.30 -23.50
N LYS A 42 -7.33 22.85 -24.15
CA LYS A 42 -8.11 21.67 -23.74
C LYS A 42 -7.24 20.43 -23.57
N GLN A 43 -6.30 20.19 -24.47
CA GLN A 43 -5.40 19.04 -24.42
C GLN A 43 -4.43 19.15 -23.23
N LEU A 44 -3.80 20.30 -23.02
CA LEU A 44 -2.93 20.55 -21.86
C LEU A 44 -3.68 20.39 -20.53
N MET A 45 -4.95 20.77 -20.47
CA MET A 45 -5.80 20.56 -19.30
C MET A 45 -6.10 19.08 -19.06
N LYS A 46 -6.50 18.32 -20.10
CA LYS A 46 -6.69 16.85 -20.01
C LYS A 46 -5.42 16.15 -19.51
N GLU A 47 -4.27 16.51 -20.05
CA GLU A 47 -2.98 15.95 -19.67
C GLU A 47 -2.53 16.35 -18.26
N SER A 48 -2.91 17.55 -17.79
CA SER A 48 -2.70 17.97 -16.40
C SER A 48 -3.44 17.03 -15.45
N LEU A 49 -4.74 16.80 -15.69
CA LEU A 49 -5.54 15.85 -14.92
C LEU A 49 -4.98 14.41 -14.96
N ALA A 50 -4.52 13.97 -16.13
CA ALA A 50 -3.93 12.66 -16.34
C ALA A 50 -2.58 12.45 -15.61
N ARG A 51 -1.85 13.53 -15.30
CA ARG A 51 -0.62 13.51 -14.48
C ARG A 51 -0.86 13.74 -12.99
N THR A 52 -2.01 14.27 -12.59
CA THR A 52 -2.34 14.59 -11.20
C THR A 52 -3.35 13.60 -10.62
N TRP A 53 -4.64 13.94 -10.62
CA TRP A 53 -5.67 13.20 -9.91
C TRP A 53 -5.93 11.79 -10.47
N GLU A 54 -5.81 11.59 -11.79
CA GLU A 54 -5.95 10.26 -12.40
C GLU A 54 -4.71 9.39 -12.16
N PHE A 55 -3.53 10.00 -12.02
CA PHE A 55 -2.26 9.29 -11.87
C PHE A 55 -2.07 8.68 -10.47
N GLU A 56 -2.69 9.28 -9.46
CA GLU A 56 -2.53 8.95 -8.04
C GLU A 56 -3.81 8.28 -7.45
N SER A 57 -4.86 8.04 -8.27
CA SER A 57 -6.12 7.41 -7.82
C SER A 57 -6.82 6.56 -8.89
N GLN A 58 -8.09 6.18 -8.69
CA GLN A 58 -8.93 5.50 -9.70
C GLN A 58 -9.88 6.45 -10.46
N VAL A 59 -9.78 7.75 -10.24
CA VAL A 59 -10.62 8.78 -10.89
C VAL A 59 -10.31 8.84 -12.38
N ARG A 60 -11.36 8.94 -13.21
CA ARG A 60 -11.23 8.99 -14.67
C ARG A 60 -12.17 10.03 -15.27
N PHE A 61 -11.59 11.12 -15.78
CA PHE A 61 -12.30 12.15 -16.52
C PHE A 61 -12.53 11.68 -17.97
N THR A 62 -13.79 11.59 -18.39
CA THR A 62 -14.14 11.20 -19.77
C THR A 62 -14.61 12.44 -20.53
N TRP A 63 -13.96 12.75 -21.66
CA TRP A 63 -14.07 14.05 -22.30
C TRP A 63 -14.92 14.02 -23.57
N THR A 64 -15.83 15.00 -23.70
CA THR A 64 -16.66 15.22 -24.90
C THR A 64 -16.36 16.61 -25.47
N GLU A 65 -15.98 16.69 -26.74
CA GLU A 65 -15.47 17.96 -27.31
C GLU A 65 -16.50 19.10 -27.40
N GLU A 66 -17.79 18.75 -27.49
CA GLU A 66 -18.91 19.68 -27.39
C GLU A 66 -19.96 19.16 -26.40
N CYS A 67 -20.44 20.04 -25.53
CA CYS A 67 -21.52 19.72 -24.59
C CYS A 67 -22.86 19.50 -25.29
N PRO A 68 -23.56 18.36 -25.05
CA PRO A 68 -24.90 18.17 -25.56
C PRO A 68 -25.87 19.28 -25.13
N THR A 69 -26.73 19.69 -26.06
CA THR A 69 -27.76 20.73 -25.89
C THR A 69 -29.15 20.16 -25.63
N THR A 70 -29.35 18.85 -25.87
CA THR A 70 -30.59 18.11 -25.62
C THR A 70 -30.30 16.73 -25.00
N GLY A 71 -31.32 16.05 -24.50
CA GLY A 71 -31.21 14.73 -23.85
C GLY A 71 -31.20 14.79 -22.32
N THR A 72 -30.98 13.63 -21.70
CA THR A 72 -31.03 13.43 -20.24
C THR A 72 -29.68 13.07 -19.61
N THR A 73 -28.66 12.75 -20.40
CA THR A 73 -27.29 12.50 -19.94
C THR A 73 -26.72 13.78 -19.33
N LYS A 74 -26.32 13.72 -18.07
CA LYS A 74 -25.62 14.82 -17.38
C LYS A 74 -24.13 14.82 -17.72
N TYR A 75 -23.50 15.98 -17.57
CA TYR A 75 -22.06 16.20 -17.71
C TYR A 75 -21.57 17.25 -16.70
N VAL A 76 -20.27 17.29 -16.45
CA VAL A 76 -19.57 18.48 -15.97
C VAL A 76 -19.36 19.40 -17.18
N ARG A 77 -20.10 20.50 -17.25
CA ARG A 77 -20.18 21.41 -18.42
C ARG A 77 -19.21 22.57 -18.18
N LEU A 78 -17.98 22.47 -18.70
CA LEU A 78 -16.95 23.49 -18.51
C LEU A 78 -16.95 24.53 -19.62
N GLU A 79 -16.84 25.80 -19.24
CA GLU A 79 -16.65 26.92 -20.17
C GLU A 79 -15.20 27.42 -20.09
N LEU A 80 -14.53 27.55 -21.23
CA LEU A 80 -13.26 28.28 -21.33
C LEU A 80 -13.56 29.71 -21.73
N ILE A 81 -13.20 30.67 -20.89
CA ILE A 81 -13.38 32.10 -21.15
C ILE A 81 -12.07 32.65 -21.75
N PRO A 82 -12.11 33.26 -22.96
CA PRO A 82 -10.93 33.89 -23.54
C PRO A 82 -10.43 35.07 -22.70
N SER A 83 -9.12 35.24 -22.59
CA SER A 83 -8.48 36.23 -21.72
C SER A 83 -9.04 37.65 -21.90
N ALA A 84 -9.62 38.22 -20.85
CA ALA A 84 -9.82 39.66 -20.71
C ALA A 84 -8.44 40.38 -20.65
N PRO A 85 -8.35 41.69 -20.97
CA PRO A 85 -7.11 42.47 -20.93
C PRO A 85 -6.62 42.82 -19.50
N THR A 86 -6.87 41.92 -18.55
CA THR A 86 -6.42 41.99 -17.16
C THR A 86 -5.73 40.66 -16.85
N ASP A 87 -4.41 40.65 -16.80
CA ASP A 87 -3.54 39.46 -16.94
C ASP A 87 -3.50 38.50 -15.73
N SER A 88 -4.67 38.11 -15.21
CA SER A 88 -4.82 37.22 -14.05
C SER A 88 -5.96 36.23 -14.26
N GLY A 89 -5.75 35.22 -15.12
CA GLY A 89 -6.73 34.14 -15.34
C GLY A 89 -6.97 33.32 -14.07
N GLY A 90 -8.24 33.04 -13.75
CA GLY A 90 -8.68 32.21 -12.64
C GLY A 90 -9.67 31.14 -13.07
N GLY A 91 -10.44 30.62 -12.12
CA GLY A 91 -11.57 29.74 -12.38
C GLY A 91 -12.59 29.81 -11.25
N ILE A 92 -13.78 29.25 -11.50
CA ILE A 92 -14.74 28.84 -10.46
C ILE A 92 -15.50 27.62 -11.00
N VAL A 93 -15.40 26.48 -10.32
CA VAL A 93 -16.21 25.28 -10.61
C VAL A 93 -17.02 24.82 -9.40
N SER A 94 -18.25 24.34 -9.66
CA SER A 94 -19.16 23.85 -8.63
C SER A 94 -18.63 22.56 -7.98
N VAL A 95 -18.70 22.47 -6.64
CA VAL A 95 -18.05 21.42 -5.86
C VAL A 95 -18.81 20.07 -5.85
N GLY A 96 -18.08 18.97 -6.10
CA GLY A 96 -18.57 17.59 -6.01
C GLY A 96 -19.60 17.20 -7.08
N MET A 97 -20.08 15.95 -7.06
CA MET A 97 -21.02 15.44 -8.05
C MET A 97 -22.35 16.21 -8.07
N ALA A 98 -22.96 16.48 -6.90
CA ALA A 98 -24.22 17.24 -6.84
C ALA A 98 -24.05 18.69 -7.33
N GLY A 99 -22.90 19.31 -7.02
CA GLY A 99 -22.56 20.65 -7.48
C GLY A 99 -22.23 20.68 -8.97
N ALA A 100 -21.41 19.78 -9.48
CA ALA A 100 -20.86 19.81 -10.84
C ALA A 100 -21.76 19.16 -11.91
N PHE A 101 -22.61 18.18 -11.57
CA PHE A 101 -23.23 17.30 -12.58
C PHE A 101 -24.55 17.87 -13.14
N ARG A 102 -24.50 18.43 -14.36
CA ARG A 102 -25.54 19.26 -14.99
C ARG A 102 -26.18 18.60 -16.22
N LEU A 103 -27.49 18.76 -16.36
CA LEU A 103 -28.26 18.34 -17.55
C LEU A 103 -27.95 19.24 -18.77
N PRO A 104 -28.28 18.80 -20.01
CA PRO A 104 -28.16 19.61 -21.23
C PRO A 104 -28.94 20.94 -21.17
N SER A 105 -30.08 20.95 -20.49
CA SER A 105 -30.93 22.13 -20.23
C SER A 105 -30.42 23.03 -19.08
N GLN A 106 -29.34 22.65 -18.41
CA GLN A 106 -28.70 23.44 -17.37
C GLN A 106 -27.41 24.09 -17.92
N GLY A 107 -27.06 25.25 -17.35
CA GLY A 107 -25.87 26.01 -17.76
C GLY A 107 -24.56 25.36 -17.33
N ARG A 108 -23.48 26.15 -17.34
CA ARG A 108 -22.15 25.69 -16.95
C ARG A 108 -22.10 25.13 -15.52
N SER A 109 -21.28 24.11 -15.34
CA SER A 109 -20.85 23.60 -14.03
C SER A 109 -19.78 24.50 -13.42
N GLY A 110 -19.01 25.16 -14.28
CA GLY A 110 -17.96 26.09 -13.91
C GLY A 110 -17.28 26.69 -15.14
N TYR A 111 -16.27 27.52 -14.91
CA TYR A 111 -15.49 28.13 -15.96
C TYR A 111 -14.02 28.30 -15.55
N ILE A 112 -13.15 28.39 -16.56
CA ILE A 112 -11.73 28.72 -16.41
C ILE A 112 -11.40 29.86 -17.38
N ASP A 113 -10.86 30.95 -16.85
CA ASP A 113 -10.36 32.09 -17.63
C ASP A 113 -8.96 31.74 -18.16
N LEU A 114 -8.83 31.62 -19.47
CA LEU A 114 -7.56 31.25 -20.10
C LEU A 114 -6.48 32.32 -19.83
N PRO A 115 -5.30 31.96 -19.31
CA PRO A 115 -4.23 32.92 -19.08
C PRO A 115 -3.73 33.53 -20.40
N GLY A 116 -3.48 34.84 -20.38
CA GLY A 116 -3.08 35.63 -21.54
C GLY A 116 -1.74 35.19 -22.16
N THR A 117 -1.58 35.46 -23.45
CA THR A 117 -0.40 35.05 -24.25
C THR A 117 0.90 35.75 -23.85
N HIS A 118 0.83 36.85 -23.10
CA HIS A 118 1.99 37.62 -22.65
C HIS A 118 2.55 37.17 -21.28
N PHE A 119 1.88 36.23 -20.59
CA PHE A 119 2.29 35.80 -19.25
C PHE A 119 3.45 34.79 -19.27
N SER A 120 4.57 35.15 -18.63
CA SER A 120 5.69 34.24 -18.35
C SER A 120 5.24 33.16 -17.36
N GLY A 121 4.92 31.97 -17.88
CA GLY A 121 4.28 30.90 -17.11
C GLY A 121 2.83 30.61 -17.51
N ARG A 122 2.36 31.02 -18.71
CA ARG A 122 1.01 30.69 -19.21
C ARG A 122 0.69 29.19 -19.08
N LEU A 123 1.67 28.33 -19.39
CA LEU A 123 1.54 26.87 -19.32
C LEU A 123 1.29 26.39 -17.89
N SER A 124 2.18 26.70 -16.94
CA SER A 124 2.03 26.31 -15.54
C SER A 124 0.76 26.90 -14.90
N ARG A 125 0.39 28.13 -15.29
CA ARG A 125 -0.89 28.74 -14.87
C ARG A 125 -2.11 27.95 -15.36
N LEU A 126 -2.13 27.54 -16.62
CA LEU A 126 -3.23 26.74 -17.17
C LEU A 126 -3.30 25.34 -16.54
N GLN A 127 -2.13 24.71 -16.33
CA GLN A 127 -1.99 23.42 -15.65
C GLN A 127 -2.49 23.46 -14.20
N TYR A 128 -2.03 24.44 -13.41
CA TYR A 128 -2.54 24.70 -12.06
C TYR A 128 -4.06 24.85 -12.08
N LEU A 129 -4.61 25.71 -12.95
CA LEU A 129 -6.06 25.98 -12.97
C LEU A 129 -6.86 24.74 -13.37
N ALA A 130 -6.34 23.92 -14.29
CA ALA A 130 -6.96 22.66 -14.65
C ALA A 130 -7.05 21.72 -13.43
N SER A 131 -5.93 21.44 -12.77
CA SER A 131 -5.94 20.47 -11.67
C SER A 131 -6.64 21.00 -10.40
N HIS A 132 -6.49 22.28 -10.05
CA HIS A 132 -7.17 22.92 -8.91
C HIS A 132 -8.70 22.93 -9.07
N GLU A 133 -9.21 23.46 -10.18
CA GLU A 133 -10.66 23.61 -10.41
C GLU A 133 -11.38 22.27 -10.64
N LEU A 134 -10.69 21.28 -11.21
CA LEU A 134 -11.24 19.92 -11.30
C LEU A 134 -11.12 19.15 -9.97
N GLY A 135 -10.22 19.55 -9.06
CA GLY A 135 -10.24 19.12 -7.66
C GLY A 135 -11.54 19.50 -6.96
N HIS A 136 -12.08 20.71 -7.24
CA HIS A 136 -13.43 21.07 -6.81
C HIS A 136 -14.52 20.16 -7.41
N VAL A 137 -14.43 19.81 -8.70
CA VAL A 137 -15.37 18.84 -9.31
C VAL A 137 -15.34 17.50 -8.59
N MET A 138 -14.16 17.04 -8.17
CA MET A 138 -13.98 15.81 -7.37
C MET A 138 -14.52 15.91 -5.94
N GLY A 139 -14.89 17.11 -5.49
CA GLY A 139 -15.48 17.36 -4.18
C GLY A 139 -14.50 17.87 -3.13
N PHE A 140 -13.25 18.17 -3.50
CA PHE A 140 -12.28 18.77 -2.59
C PHE A 140 -12.47 20.28 -2.49
N ASN A 141 -12.12 20.85 -1.34
CA ASN A 141 -12.23 22.28 -1.08
C ASN A 141 -10.93 22.89 -0.56
N HIS A 142 -10.92 24.22 -0.54
CA HIS A 142 -9.76 25.04 -0.23
C HIS A 142 -9.23 24.84 1.20
N GLU A 143 -8.03 24.28 1.34
CA GLU A 143 -7.48 23.93 2.66
C GLU A 143 -7.31 25.14 3.62
N GLN A 144 -7.22 26.38 3.13
CA GLN A 144 -7.21 27.54 4.04
C GLN A 144 -8.58 27.91 4.65
N HIS A 145 -9.68 27.25 4.27
CA HIS A 145 -11.01 27.47 4.85
C HIS A 145 -11.34 26.52 6.02
N ARG A 146 -10.31 25.84 6.55
CA ARG A 146 -10.41 24.87 7.64
C ARG A 146 -10.28 25.52 9.02
N ASP A 147 -10.77 24.83 10.06
CA ASP A 147 -10.67 25.25 11.48
C ASP A 147 -9.23 25.37 12.00
N ASP A 148 -8.26 24.66 11.41
CA ASP A 148 -6.86 24.57 11.84
C ASP A 148 -5.89 25.38 10.95
N ALA A 149 -6.38 26.08 9.92
CA ALA A 149 -5.57 26.98 9.11
C ALA A 149 -5.09 28.19 9.95
N GLN A 150 -3.79 28.24 10.24
CA GLN A 150 -3.23 29.30 11.10
C GLN A 150 -3.24 30.68 10.41
N ALA A 151 -3.39 31.74 11.21
CA ALA A 151 -3.36 33.12 10.73
C ALA A 151 -2.03 33.41 9.99
N PRO A 152 -2.04 34.13 8.85
CA PRO A 152 -3.06 35.09 8.42
C PRO A 152 -4.23 34.51 7.57
N CYS A 153 -4.33 33.19 7.42
CA CYS A 153 -5.24 32.55 6.47
C CYS A 153 -6.69 32.41 7.02
N SER A 154 -7.41 33.51 7.28
CA SER A 154 -8.78 33.43 7.85
C SER A 154 -9.80 34.43 7.28
N ALA A 155 -10.72 33.96 6.43
CA ALA A 155 -12.03 34.55 6.20
C ALA A 155 -13.00 33.49 5.63
N ASN A 156 -14.18 33.33 6.26
CA ASN A 156 -15.22 32.35 5.92
C ASN A 156 -14.78 30.87 5.99
N VAL A 157 -14.95 30.27 7.17
CA VAL A 157 -14.75 28.83 7.43
C VAL A 157 -16.02 28.06 7.07
N ASN A 158 -15.90 26.99 6.28
CA ASN A 158 -16.98 26.04 5.98
C ASN A 158 -16.56 24.63 6.42
N LEU A 159 -17.28 24.06 7.39
CA LEU A 159 -16.91 22.79 8.01
C LEU A 159 -17.24 21.57 7.12
N GLY A 160 -16.44 20.53 7.22
CA GLY A 160 -16.54 19.34 6.35
C GLY A 160 -15.81 18.10 6.84
N GLN A 161 -15.83 17.03 6.05
CA GLN A 161 -15.11 15.79 6.33
C GLN A 161 -13.67 15.87 5.82
N ALA A 162 -12.74 15.69 6.75
CA ALA A 162 -11.31 15.58 6.54
C ALA A 162 -10.86 14.21 6.00
N TYR A 163 -9.81 14.16 5.17
CA TYR A 163 -9.16 12.92 4.69
C TYR A 163 -7.69 12.73 5.14
N THR A 164 -6.86 13.78 5.18
CA THR A 164 -5.43 13.74 5.58
C THR A 164 -5.10 14.63 6.79
N ARG A 165 -4.12 15.54 6.70
CA ARG A 165 -3.77 16.59 7.66
C ARG A 165 -3.49 17.91 6.94
N TYR A 166 -3.49 19.07 7.62
CA TYR A 166 -3.40 20.38 6.95
C TYR A 166 -2.11 20.49 6.16
N ASP A 167 -2.26 20.87 4.90
CA ASP A 167 -1.16 20.99 3.97
C ASP A 167 -1.10 22.40 3.36
N ARG A 168 -0.12 23.18 3.83
CA ARG A 168 0.22 24.51 3.30
C ARG A 168 0.60 24.45 1.81
N ASP A 169 1.15 23.32 1.36
CA ASP A 169 1.71 23.18 0.02
C ASP A 169 0.77 22.42 -0.93
N SER A 170 -0.45 22.08 -0.47
CA SER A 170 -1.52 21.44 -1.26
C SER A 170 -1.90 22.26 -2.50
N LEU A 171 -2.15 21.56 -3.61
CA LEU A 171 -2.73 22.15 -4.81
C LEU A 171 -4.08 22.83 -4.56
N MET A 172 -4.85 22.39 -3.56
CA MET A 172 -6.17 22.96 -3.25
C MET A 172 -6.11 24.29 -2.46
N GLN A 173 -4.93 24.78 -2.07
CA GLN A 173 -4.78 26.12 -1.49
C GLN A 173 -5.22 27.21 -2.48
N SER A 174 -5.96 28.22 -2.02
CA SER A 174 -6.19 29.43 -2.83
C SER A 174 -4.96 30.33 -2.89
N MET A 175 -4.83 31.11 -3.96
CA MET A 175 -3.78 32.13 -4.09
C MET A 175 -4.04 33.29 -3.14
N ASN A 176 -3.28 33.33 -2.05
CA ASN A 176 -3.31 34.41 -1.07
C ASN A 176 -1.91 34.53 -0.43
N ALA A 177 -1.78 35.18 0.73
CA ALA A 177 -0.49 35.36 1.41
C ALA A 177 0.13 34.04 1.96
N CYS A 178 -0.60 32.93 1.94
CA CYS A 178 -0.22 31.64 2.51
C CYS A 178 0.34 30.65 1.47
N ASN A 179 -0.01 30.78 0.19
CA ASN A 179 0.58 30.01 -0.91
C ASN A 179 0.73 30.86 -2.19
N SER A 180 1.95 30.92 -2.73
CA SER A 180 2.30 31.58 -4.00
C SER A 180 2.74 30.60 -5.11
N ASN A 181 2.66 29.29 -4.85
CA ASN A 181 2.98 28.25 -5.82
C ASN A 181 1.89 28.16 -6.89
N MET A 182 2.30 28.08 -8.16
CA MET A 182 1.40 27.93 -9.32
C MET A 182 1.75 26.67 -10.12
N SER A 183 2.10 25.59 -9.43
CA SER A 183 2.40 24.28 -10.02
C SER A 183 1.18 23.37 -10.05
N GLU A 184 1.13 22.43 -11.01
CA GLU A 184 0.20 21.28 -10.96
C GLU A 184 0.67 20.16 -10.01
N THR A 185 1.84 20.31 -9.37
CA THR A 185 2.41 19.30 -8.48
C THR A 185 1.52 19.04 -7.27
N LEU A 186 0.94 17.84 -7.19
CA LEU A 186 0.31 17.32 -5.98
C LEU A 186 1.36 17.06 -4.89
N SER A 187 1.06 17.49 -3.67
CA SER A 187 1.87 17.19 -2.48
C SER A 187 1.76 15.71 -2.05
N ALA A 188 2.44 15.33 -0.96
CA ALA A 188 2.20 14.03 -0.33
C ALA A 188 0.75 13.92 0.21
N PHE A 189 0.18 14.98 0.78
CA PHE A 189 -1.14 14.95 1.41
C PHE A 189 -2.29 15.09 0.41
N ASP A 190 -2.09 15.74 -0.73
CA ASP A 190 -2.98 15.67 -1.88
C ASP A 190 -3.14 14.21 -2.35
N LYS A 191 -2.01 13.49 -2.48
CA LYS A 191 -1.94 12.08 -2.93
C LYS A 191 -2.60 11.13 -1.96
N VAL A 192 -2.22 11.19 -0.68
CA VAL A 192 -2.84 10.40 0.39
C VAL A 192 -4.35 10.70 0.47
N GLY A 193 -4.76 11.95 0.24
CA GLY A 193 -6.15 12.39 0.30
C GLY A 193 -7.00 11.88 -0.85
N VAL A 194 -6.54 12.01 -2.10
CA VAL A 194 -7.26 11.50 -3.27
C VAL A 194 -7.33 9.97 -3.25
N ALA A 195 -6.26 9.28 -2.85
CA ALA A 195 -6.24 7.83 -2.67
C ALA A 195 -7.13 7.35 -1.50
N SER A 196 -7.21 8.13 -0.41
CA SER A 196 -8.11 7.84 0.71
C SER A 196 -9.58 7.85 0.30
N VAL A 197 -9.99 8.77 -0.57
CA VAL A 197 -11.37 8.86 -1.07
C VAL A 197 -11.64 7.88 -2.20
N TYR A 198 -10.88 7.97 -3.30
CA TYR A 198 -11.20 7.30 -4.55
C TYR A 198 -10.43 5.99 -4.78
N GLY A 199 -9.62 5.58 -3.80
CA GLY A 199 -8.75 4.41 -3.89
C GLY A 199 -7.43 4.75 -4.58
N PRO A 200 -6.30 4.14 -4.18
CA PRO A 200 -5.03 4.25 -4.89
C PRO A 200 -5.16 3.79 -6.35
N ARG A 201 -4.26 4.26 -7.22
CA ARG A 201 -4.22 3.85 -8.62
C ARG A 201 -4.05 2.33 -8.76
N ARG A 202 -4.68 1.77 -9.80
CA ARG A 202 -4.46 0.38 -10.22
C ARG A 202 -3.22 0.27 -11.09
N TRP A 203 -2.40 -0.73 -10.80
CA TRP A 203 -1.22 -1.08 -11.59
C TRP A 203 -1.51 -2.18 -12.61
N THR A 204 -2.56 -2.97 -12.37
CA THR A 204 -3.11 -3.91 -13.35
C THR A 204 -4.56 -4.24 -13.01
N ASP A 205 -5.43 -4.32 -14.02
CA ASP A 205 -6.81 -4.86 -13.88
C ASP A 205 -6.83 -6.40 -13.91
N GLN A 206 -5.67 -7.06 -14.07
CA GLN A 206 -5.54 -8.53 -14.07
C GLN A 206 -5.37 -9.07 -12.63
N PHE A 207 -5.05 -10.37 -12.51
CA PHE A 207 -4.90 -11.08 -11.23
C PHE A 207 -6.18 -11.19 -10.38
N TRP A 208 -7.35 -11.32 -10.99
CA TRP A 208 -8.48 -12.00 -10.33
C TRP A 208 -9.22 -12.88 -11.32
N THR A 209 -9.06 -14.20 -11.17
CA THR A 209 -9.88 -15.16 -11.90
C THR A 209 -11.17 -15.37 -11.12
N LEU A 210 -12.32 -15.12 -11.76
CA LEU A 210 -13.62 -15.14 -11.10
C LEU A 210 -14.04 -16.59 -10.82
N GLY A 211 -13.53 -17.13 -9.72
CA GLY A 211 -13.52 -18.55 -9.38
C GLY A 211 -12.33 -18.97 -8.49
N ASP A 212 -11.32 -18.10 -8.32
CA ASP A 212 -10.24 -18.29 -7.35
C ASP A 212 -10.80 -18.55 -5.94
N ALA A 213 -10.38 -19.65 -5.31
CA ALA A 213 -10.75 -19.95 -3.92
C ALA A 213 -9.87 -19.13 -2.95
N PRO A 214 -10.44 -18.22 -2.12
CA PRO A 214 -9.66 -17.42 -1.20
C PRO A 214 -8.86 -18.30 -0.22
N GLY A 215 -7.56 -18.04 -0.12
CA GLY A 215 -6.64 -18.81 0.72
C GLY A 215 -5.98 -20.01 0.04
N GLU A 216 -6.38 -20.41 -1.17
CA GLU A 216 -5.68 -21.43 -1.96
C GLU A 216 -4.68 -20.82 -2.94
N THR A 217 -5.06 -19.72 -3.60
CA THR A 217 -4.22 -18.98 -4.56
C THR A 217 -3.44 -17.85 -3.87
N LEU A 218 -2.19 -18.13 -3.48
CA LEU A 218 -1.35 -17.21 -2.69
C LEU A 218 -0.74 -16.10 -3.57
N ARG A 219 -0.54 -14.91 -2.99
CA ARG A 219 0.08 -13.73 -3.63
C ARG A 219 1.14 -13.15 -2.72
N GLN A 220 2.29 -12.83 -3.27
CA GLN A 220 3.46 -12.29 -2.56
C GLN A 220 4.17 -11.27 -3.44
N LEU A 221 5.00 -10.44 -2.81
CA LEU A 221 5.93 -9.51 -3.44
C LEU A 221 7.35 -9.95 -3.07
N ALA A 222 8.25 -9.90 -4.05
CA ALA A 222 9.70 -9.99 -3.90
C ALA A 222 10.35 -9.72 -5.26
N ASP A 223 11.51 -9.08 -5.32
CA ASP A 223 12.39 -9.12 -6.49
C ASP A 223 12.73 -10.58 -6.83
N VAL A 224 12.24 -11.08 -7.98
CA VAL A 224 12.60 -12.42 -8.50
C VAL A 224 13.32 -12.33 -9.85
N ASP A 225 13.33 -11.18 -10.52
CA ASP A 225 13.96 -10.97 -11.82
C ASP A 225 15.42 -10.46 -11.71
N GLY A 226 15.72 -9.68 -10.68
CA GLY A 226 17.04 -9.18 -10.29
C GLY A 226 17.28 -7.70 -10.61
N ASP A 227 16.23 -6.91 -10.88
CA ASP A 227 16.32 -5.45 -11.07
C ASP A 227 15.98 -4.61 -9.81
N GLY A 228 15.38 -5.24 -8.80
CA GLY A 228 15.09 -4.68 -7.48
C GLY A 228 13.75 -3.94 -7.33
N ASP A 229 12.89 -3.88 -8.34
CA ASP A 229 11.45 -3.69 -8.11
C ASP A 229 10.84 -5.04 -7.61
N ASP A 230 9.90 -5.03 -6.65
CA ASP A 230 9.23 -6.26 -6.21
C ASP A 230 8.16 -6.77 -7.23
N GLU A 231 8.34 -8.00 -7.74
CA GLU A 231 7.38 -8.67 -8.62
C GLU A 231 6.05 -9.01 -7.94
N LEU A 232 4.94 -8.98 -8.70
CA LEU A 232 3.71 -9.65 -8.27
C LEU A 232 3.76 -11.15 -8.57
N ILE A 233 4.16 -11.95 -7.58
CA ILE A 233 4.16 -13.41 -7.65
C ILE A 233 2.80 -13.98 -7.26
N TYR A 234 2.30 -14.92 -8.07
CA TYR A 234 0.98 -15.55 -7.93
C TYR A 234 1.05 -17.07 -8.05
N PHE A 235 0.80 -17.77 -6.95
CA PHE A 235 0.67 -19.23 -6.91
C PHE A 235 -0.74 -19.64 -7.33
N HIS A 236 -0.94 -19.83 -8.63
CA HIS A 236 -2.23 -20.16 -9.24
C HIS A 236 -2.46 -21.68 -9.30
N SER A 237 -3.61 -22.11 -9.84
CA SER A 237 -3.94 -23.53 -9.97
C SER A 237 -3.06 -24.28 -10.97
N ASP A 238 -2.52 -23.59 -11.99
CA ASP A 238 -1.67 -24.17 -13.05
C ASP A 238 -0.16 -23.99 -12.83
N GLY A 239 0.25 -23.32 -11.76
CA GLY A 239 1.66 -23.11 -11.41
C GLY A 239 1.95 -21.73 -10.81
N VAL A 240 3.22 -21.35 -10.77
CA VAL A 240 3.66 -20.02 -10.36
C VAL A 240 3.67 -19.09 -11.56
N ARG A 241 2.98 -17.96 -11.40
CA ARG A 241 2.88 -16.87 -12.36
C ARG A 241 3.54 -15.62 -11.77
N VAL A 242 4.22 -14.87 -12.62
CA VAL A 242 4.93 -13.64 -12.25
C VAL A 242 4.50 -12.53 -13.20
N ALA A 243 4.23 -11.34 -12.66
CA ALA A 243 4.25 -10.11 -13.45
C ALA A 243 5.36 -9.20 -12.92
N ALA A 244 6.34 -8.96 -13.79
CA ALA A 244 7.34 -7.94 -13.61
C ALA A 244 6.68 -6.62 -13.20
N ALA A 245 7.32 -5.92 -12.26
CA ALA A 245 6.98 -4.54 -11.97
C ALA A 245 7.31 -3.62 -13.16
N ASN A 246 7.07 -2.32 -12.96
CA ASN A 246 7.59 -1.26 -13.80
C ASN A 246 7.40 0.08 -13.08
N ALA A 247 8.32 0.41 -12.19
CA ALA A 247 8.45 1.70 -11.53
C ALA A 247 8.04 2.88 -12.41
N SER A 248 8.68 2.98 -13.59
CA SER A 248 8.59 4.13 -14.48
C SER A 248 7.19 4.36 -15.07
N GLN A 249 6.40 3.29 -15.26
CA GLN A 249 5.05 3.34 -15.78
C GLN A 249 3.98 3.23 -14.69
N ARG A 250 4.36 2.77 -13.48
CA ARG A 250 3.47 2.39 -12.37
C ARG A 250 2.43 1.34 -12.79
N THR A 251 2.93 0.21 -13.27
CA THR A 251 2.13 -0.91 -13.80
C THR A 251 2.82 -2.25 -13.58
N PHE A 252 2.06 -3.28 -13.20
CA PHE A 252 2.51 -4.66 -13.33
C PHE A 252 2.26 -5.15 -14.76
N GLN A 253 3.24 -5.87 -15.32
CA GLN A 253 3.16 -6.43 -16.67
C GLN A 253 2.12 -7.57 -16.79
N LEU A 254 1.96 -8.11 -18.00
CA LEU A 254 1.11 -9.28 -18.23
C LEU A 254 1.73 -10.53 -17.57
N ALA A 255 0.95 -11.22 -16.73
CA ALA A 255 1.38 -12.40 -16.00
C ALA A 255 1.91 -13.52 -16.92
N GLN A 256 3.17 -13.92 -16.73
CA GLN A 256 3.76 -15.09 -17.39
C GLN A 256 3.80 -16.29 -16.43
N VAL A 257 3.59 -17.50 -16.94
CA VAL A 257 3.82 -18.73 -16.14
C VAL A 257 5.33 -18.99 -16.12
N TRP A 258 5.95 -18.87 -14.96
CA TRP A 258 7.39 -19.11 -14.77
C TRP A 258 7.71 -20.55 -14.36
N LEU A 259 6.74 -21.27 -13.78
CA LEU A 259 6.90 -22.66 -13.37
C LEU A 259 5.55 -23.38 -13.29
N ALA A 260 5.47 -24.61 -13.82
CA ALA A 260 4.27 -25.46 -13.80
C ALA A 260 4.23 -26.43 -12.59
N ASP A 261 4.60 -25.91 -11.40
CA ASP A 261 4.59 -26.60 -10.10
C ASP A 261 4.24 -25.56 -9.01
N PHE A 262 4.17 -25.96 -7.73
CA PHE A 262 3.73 -25.15 -6.58
C PHE A 262 2.29 -24.60 -6.70
N GLY A 263 1.54 -25.04 -7.71
CA GLY A 263 0.11 -24.77 -7.93
C GLY A 263 -0.79 -25.93 -7.50
N THR A 264 -2.09 -25.67 -7.35
CA THR A 264 -3.04 -26.67 -6.79
C THR A 264 -3.24 -27.90 -7.67
N SER A 265 -3.07 -27.80 -9.00
CA SER A 265 -3.08 -28.96 -9.91
C SER A 265 -1.90 -29.90 -9.71
N ALA A 266 -0.81 -29.44 -9.07
CA ALA A 266 0.34 -30.25 -8.67
C ALA A 266 0.20 -30.81 -7.23
N GLY A 267 -0.97 -30.67 -6.59
CA GLY A 267 -1.25 -31.21 -5.25
C GLY A 267 -0.92 -30.27 -4.08
N TRP A 268 -0.48 -29.04 -4.36
CA TRP A 268 -0.29 -28.02 -3.33
C TRP A 268 -1.63 -27.49 -2.81
N SER A 269 -1.68 -27.06 -1.55
CA SER A 269 -2.83 -26.35 -0.96
C SER A 269 -2.36 -25.09 -0.24
N GLY A 270 -3.05 -23.97 -0.40
CA GLY A 270 -2.73 -22.72 0.31
C GLY A 270 -3.02 -22.77 1.80
N THR A 271 -3.88 -23.69 2.26
CA THR A 271 -4.14 -23.87 3.70
C THR A 271 -3.14 -24.83 4.37
N LEU A 272 -2.78 -25.95 3.72
CA LEU A 272 -1.92 -26.98 4.31
C LEU A 272 -0.43 -26.82 3.94
N HIS A 273 -0.16 -26.41 2.70
CA HIS A 273 1.17 -26.34 2.09
C HIS A 273 1.54 -24.87 1.75
N PRO A 274 1.94 -24.07 2.77
CA PRO A 274 2.41 -22.71 2.52
C PRO A 274 3.60 -22.72 1.56
N ARG A 275 3.66 -21.66 0.75
CA ARG A 275 4.76 -21.34 -0.15
C ARG A 275 5.21 -19.92 0.20
N SER A 276 6.51 -19.70 0.15
CA SER A 276 7.16 -18.42 0.44
C SER A 276 8.14 -18.09 -0.68
N VAL A 277 8.36 -16.80 -0.92
CA VAL A 277 9.47 -16.28 -1.72
C VAL A 277 10.49 -15.61 -0.80
N GLY A 278 11.78 -15.75 -1.10
CA GLY A 278 12.91 -15.15 -0.35
C GLY A 278 14.25 -15.63 -0.90
N ASP A 279 15.31 -14.83 -0.79
CA ASP A 279 16.64 -15.20 -1.34
C ASP A 279 17.39 -16.13 -0.38
N VAL A 280 17.05 -17.42 -0.43
CA VAL A 280 17.67 -18.46 0.40
C VAL A 280 19.08 -18.85 -0.08
N ASN A 281 19.56 -18.25 -1.17
CA ASN A 281 20.83 -18.60 -1.81
C ASN A 281 21.83 -17.43 -1.89
N GLY A 282 21.43 -16.20 -1.62
CA GLY A 282 22.31 -15.02 -1.62
C GLY A 282 22.86 -14.69 -3.01
N ASP A 283 22.06 -14.84 -4.07
CA ASP A 283 22.41 -14.39 -5.42
C ASP A 283 21.57 -13.21 -5.95
N GLY A 284 20.82 -12.56 -5.04
CA GLY A 284 20.12 -11.30 -5.26
C GLY A 284 18.76 -11.46 -5.92
N ARG A 285 18.12 -12.64 -5.84
CA ARG A 285 16.76 -12.88 -6.34
C ARG A 285 16.03 -13.85 -5.43
N ALA A 286 14.75 -13.60 -5.18
CA ALA A 286 13.96 -14.46 -4.32
C ALA A 286 13.63 -15.81 -4.99
N ASP A 287 13.82 -16.89 -4.23
CA ASP A 287 13.55 -18.27 -4.61
C ASP A 287 12.22 -18.75 -4.02
N ILE A 288 11.61 -19.78 -4.62
CA ILE A 288 10.41 -20.42 -4.06
C ILE A 288 10.81 -21.47 -3.02
N VAL A 289 10.29 -21.31 -1.80
CA VAL A 289 10.31 -22.32 -0.74
C VAL A 289 8.90 -22.85 -0.50
N GLY A 290 8.66 -24.12 -0.83
CA GLY A 290 7.38 -24.80 -0.62
C GLY A 290 7.42 -25.80 0.54
N PHE A 291 6.58 -25.58 1.55
CA PHE A 291 6.43 -26.45 2.71
C PHE A 291 5.36 -27.51 2.44
N GLY A 292 5.74 -28.57 1.71
CA GLY A 292 4.83 -29.60 1.22
C GLY A 292 4.39 -30.64 2.28
N GLU A 293 3.88 -31.76 1.78
CA GLU A 293 3.39 -32.88 2.61
C GLU A 293 4.51 -33.52 3.45
N ASN A 294 5.67 -33.79 2.82
CA ASN A 294 6.74 -34.65 3.36
C ASN A 294 8.06 -33.93 3.68
N GLY A 295 8.20 -32.65 3.33
CA GLY A 295 9.42 -31.88 3.54
C GLY A 295 9.35 -30.49 2.90
N VAL A 296 10.50 -29.83 2.86
CA VAL A 296 10.72 -28.57 2.14
C VAL A 296 11.18 -28.87 0.71
N SER A 297 10.51 -28.26 -0.27
CA SER A 297 10.96 -28.23 -1.67
C SER A 297 11.41 -26.82 -2.04
N LEU A 298 12.52 -26.73 -2.78
CA LEU A 298 13.09 -25.46 -3.27
C LEU A 298 12.98 -25.38 -4.80
N SER A 299 12.93 -24.16 -5.32
CA SER A 299 12.90 -23.87 -6.74
C SER A 299 13.50 -22.48 -6.99
N TYR A 300 14.66 -22.47 -7.65
CA TYR A 300 15.56 -21.31 -7.73
C TYR A 300 15.18 -20.34 -8.85
N SER A 301 15.28 -19.03 -8.61
CA SER A 301 15.06 -18.03 -9.68
C SER A 301 16.22 -17.99 -10.68
N THR A 302 15.88 -17.86 -11.96
CA THR A 302 16.81 -17.66 -13.07
C THR A 302 16.73 -16.24 -13.66
N GLY A 303 16.04 -15.30 -12.99
CA GLY A 303 15.81 -13.94 -13.48
C GLY A 303 14.84 -13.85 -14.67
N SER A 304 14.06 -14.91 -14.90
CA SER A 304 13.11 -15.02 -16.05
C SER A 304 12.21 -16.27 -16.00
N SER A 305 12.52 -17.22 -15.12
CA SER A 305 11.76 -18.43 -14.81
C SER A 305 12.26 -19.02 -13.48
N PHE A 306 11.57 -20.02 -12.92
CA PHE A 306 12.13 -20.78 -11.79
C PHE A 306 12.57 -22.18 -12.23
N THR A 307 13.59 -22.74 -11.57
CA THR A 307 14.02 -24.13 -11.81
C THR A 307 12.96 -25.13 -11.33
N PRO A 308 12.92 -26.38 -11.83
CA PRO A 308 11.97 -27.39 -11.37
C PRO A 308 12.07 -27.61 -9.85
N GLY A 309 10.93 -27.85 -9.18
CA GLY A 309 10.89 -28.09 -7.73
C GLY A 309 11.71 -29.31 -7.31
N VAL A 310 12.67 -29.11 -6.41
CA VAL A 310 13.52 -30.17 -5.84
C VAL A 310 13.23 -30.32 -4.35
N PHE A 311 12.94 -31.55 -3.92
CA PHE A 311 12.88 -31.88 -2.49
C PHE A 311 14.26 -31.70 -1.84
N SER A 312 14.35 -30.82 -0.84
CA SER A 312 15.57 -30.52 -0.11
C SER A 312 15.71 -31.40 1.13
N PHE A 313 14.84 -31.23 2.14
CA PHE A 313 14.95 -31.96 3.41
C PHE A 313 13.61 -32.19 4.13
N VAL A 314 13.61 -33.16 5.05
CA VAL A 314 12.46 -33.45 5.93
C VAL A 314 12.43 -32.45 7.08
N GLY A 315 11.59 -31.43 6.95
CA GLY A 315 11.31 -30.42 7.98
C GLY A 315 10.06 -29.62 7.63
N PHE A 316 9.48 -28.90 8.59
CA PHE A 316 8.43 -27.89 8.37
C PHE A 316 7.18 -28.33 7.56
N HIS A 317 6.88 -29.62 7.51
CA HIS A 317 5.98 -30.24 6.51
C HIS A 317 4.65 -30.77 7.10
N HIS A 318 3.59 -30.83 6.30
CA HIS A 318 2.22 -31.08 6.78
C HIS A 318 2.03 -32.44 7.49
N ALA A 319 2.64 -33.52 7.00
CA ALA A 319 2.58 -34.84 7.66
C ALA A 319 3.22 -34.87 9.07
N SER A 320 3.92 -33.81 9.48
CA SER A 320 4.36 -33.63 10.86
C SER A 320 3.24 -32.97 11.69
N PRO A 321 2.82 -33.55 12.83
CA PRO A 321 1.76 -32.96 13.67
C PRO A 321 2.15 -31.61 14.30
N ASN A 322 3.42 -31.20 14.18
CA ASN A 322 3.91 -29.90 14.60
C ASN A 322 3.64 -28.79 13.56
N TRP A 323 3.33 -29.12 12.30
CA TRP A 323 3.16 -28.16 11.19
C TRP A 323 1.81 -28.28 10.46
N PRO A 324 0.66 -28.38 11.19
CA PRO A 324 -0.61 -28.84 10.62
C PRO A 324 -1.25 -27.93 9.57
N SER A 325 -0.94 -26.63 9.54
CA SER A 325 -1.41 -25.72 8.48
C SER A 325 -0.57 -24.44 8.45
N ALA A 326 -0.66 -23.68 7.36
CA ALA A 326 -0.03 -22.37 7.21
C ALA A 326 -0.45 -21.38 8.31
N LEU A 327 -1.70 -21.51 8.79
CA LEU A 327 -2.30 -20.64 9.79
C LEU A 327 -1.93 -21.04 11.22
N ALA A 328 -2.04 -22.33 11.57
CA ALA A 328 -1.82 -22.81 12.93
C ALA A 328 -0.33 -23.01 13.27
N ALA A 329 0.51 -23.17 12.25
CA ALA A 329 1.97 -23.18 12.37
C ALA A 329 2.61 -22.42 11.20
N PRO A 330 2.65 -21.06 11.27
CA PRO A 330 3.23 -20.22 10.24
C PRO A 330 4.71 -20.53 10.00
N ARG A 331 5.12 -20.41 8.73
CA ARG A 331 6.49 -20.55 8.23
C ARG A 331 6.80 -19.34 7.35
N MET A 332 8.00 -18.82 7.46
CA MET A 332 8.48 -17.55 6.90
C MET A 332 9.95 -17.69 6.50
N LEU A 333 10.42 -16.77 5.68
CA LEU A 333 11.80 -16.61 5.25
C LEU A 333 12.27 -15.22 5.71
N ALA A 334 13.50 -15.14 6.23
CA ALA A 334 14.26 -13.92 6.45
C ALA A 334 15.68 -14.29 6.94
N ASP A 335 16.73 -13.57 6.56
CA ASP A 335 18.05 -13.70 7.21
C ASP A 335 17.94 -13.31 8.69
N VAL A 336 18.04 -14.26 9.62
CA VAL A 336 18.06 -13.96 11.07
C VAL A 336 19.48 -13.85 11.62
N ASN A 337 20.51 -14.15 10.83
CA ASN A 337 21.87 -14.39 11.30
C ASN A 337 22.90 -13.33 10.85
N GLY A 338 22.62 -12.64 9.75
CA GLY A 338 23.40 -11.53 9.17
C GLY A 338 24.46 -11.99 8.16
N ASP A 339 24.16 -13.00 7.34
CA ASP A 339 25.05 -13.50 6.27
C ASP A 339 24.59 -13.17 4.84
N GLY A 340 23.39 -12.62 4.67
CA GLY A 340 22.79 -12.28 3.39
C GLY A 340 21.99 -13.39 2.72
N THR A 341 21.58 -14.43 3.47
CA THR A 341 20.70 -15.51 2.96
C THR A 341 19.49 -15.74 3.86
N ASP A 342 18.33 -15.97 3.25
CA ASP A 342 17.09 -16.16 4.00
C ASP A 342 17.01 -17.50 4.73
N ASP A 343 16.92 -17.44 6.06
CA ASP A 343 16.73 -18.59 6.94
C ASP A 343 15.25 -19.02 6.97
N ILE A 344 14.96 -20.31 7.22
CA ILE A 344 13.59 -20.77 7.46
C ILE A 344 13.24 -20.55 8.94
N ILE A 345 12.25 -19.71 9.20
CA ILE A 345 11.65 -19.49 10.53
C ILE A 345 10.24 -20.07 10.55
N GLY A 346 9.91 -20.84 11.59
CA GLY A 346 8.56 -21.36 11.78
C GLY A 346 8.12 -21.38 13.25
N PHE A 347 6.84 -21.14 13.48
CA PHE A 347 6.26 -21.08 14.82
C PHE A 347 5.32 -22.27 15.06
N ASN A 348 5.56 -23.06 16.11
CA ASN A 348 4.73 -24.22 16.43
C ASN A 348 4.50 -24.40 17.94
N GLY A 349 3.98 -25.56 18.37
CA GLY A 349 3.69 -25.84 19.79
C GLY A 349 4.90 -25.76 20.73
N SER A 350 6.12 -25.92 20.22
CA SER A 350 7.38 -25.87 20.98
C SER A 350 7.99 -24.46 21.08
N GLY A 351 7.52 -23.50 20.29
CA GLY A 351 8.05 -22.14 20.20
C GLY A 351 8.46 -21.76 18.78
N THR A 352 9.47 -20.90 18.64
CA THR A 352 10.12 -20.58 17.36
C THR A 352 11.17 -21.65 17.04
N VAL A 353 11.04 -22.24 15.85
CA VAL A 353 12.00 -23.17 15.24
C VAL A 353 12.67 -22.45 14.07
N VAL A 354 14.00 -22.48 14.02
CA VAL A 354 14.78 -21.94 12.91
C VAL A 354 15.64 -23.04 12.30
N SER A 355 15.83 -22.96 10.98
CA SER A 355 16.71 -23.80 10.18
C SER A 355 17.48 -22.85 9.29
N LEU A 356 18.74 -22.58 9.66
CA LEU A 356 19.57 -21.60 8.96
C LEU A 356 19.87 -22.08 7.53
N SER A 357 19.98 -21.17 6.57
CA SER A 357 20.57 -21.51 5.27
C SER A 357 22.04 -21.90 5.45
N GLN A 358 22.57 -22.65 4.47
CA GLN A 358 23.94 -23.20 4.50
C GLN A 358 24.63 -23.15 3.13
N CYS A 359 24.05 -22.48 2.14
CA CYS A 359 24.62 -22.41 0.80
C CYS A 359 24.51 -21.01 0.19
N THR A 360 25.55 -20.62 -0.55
CA THR A 360 25.63 -19.32 -1.22
C THR A 360 25.88 -19.49 -2.72
N GLY A 361 25.10 -18.77 -3.52
CA GLY A 361 25.08 -18.78 -4.98
C GLY A 361 24.77 -20.15 -5.61
N ALA A 362 25.15 -20.27 -6.88
CA ALA A 362 24.93 -21.43 -7.76
C ALA A 362 25.63 -22.76 -7.34
N LEU A 363 26.02 -22.90 -6.07
CA LEU A 363 26.60 -24.11 -5.48
C LEU A 363 25.67 -24.80 -4.46
N CYS A 364 24.44 -24.32 -4.28
CA CYS A 364 23.40 -24.94 -3.45
C CYS A 364 23.02 -26.36 -3.88
N ALA A 365 23.72 -27.37 -3.34
CA ALA A 365 23.41 -28.79 -3.55
C ALA A 365 22.27 -29.27 -2.63
N ALA A 366 21.32 -30.03 -3.19
CA ALA A 366 20.04 -30.41 -2.57
C ALA A 366 20.11 -31.01 -1.15
N SER A 367 21.22 -31.63 -0.77
CA SER A 367 21.38 -32.31 0.53
C SER A 367 21.98 -31.45 1.65
N THR A 368 22.37 -30.19 1.39
CA THR A 368 23.06 -29.31 2.35
C THR A 368 22.66 -27.83 2.20
N GLN A 369 21.42 -27.54 1.80
CA GLN A 369 20.92 -26.17 1.68
C GLN A 369 20.54 -25.55 3.02
N PHE A 370 20.07 -26.35 3.98
CA PHE A 370 19.59 -25.88 5.27
C PHE A 370 20.12 -26.72 6.44
N ALA A 371 20.35 -26.07 7.57
CA ALA A 371 20.75 -26.68 8.83
C ALA A 371 19.62 -27.54 9.43
N ALA A 372 19.97 -28.52 10.27
CA ALA A 372 18.97 -29.26 11.04
C ALA A 372 18.11 -28.30 11.90
N PRO A 373 16.77 -28.34 11.83
CA PRO A 373 15.92 -27.37 12.53
C PRO A 373 16.07 -27.43 14.06
N VAL A 374 16.26 -26.26 14.69
CA VAL A 374 16.45 -26.09 16.14
C VAL A 374 15.36 -25.20 16.74
N VAL A 375 14.97 -25.46 17.99
CA VAL A 375 14.12 -24.52 18.75
C VAL A 375 15.00 -23.36 19.22
N ALA A 376 15.02 -22.29 18.43
CA ALA A 376 15.85 -21.11 18.68
C ALA A 376 15.30 -20.22 19.81
N LEU A 377 13.99 -20.28 20.07
CA LEU A 377 13.35 -19.55 21.17
C LEU A 377 12.11 -20.27 21.72
N ALA A 378 12.05 -20.44 23.04
CA ALA A 378 10.87 -20.92 23.76
C ALA A 378 9.85 -19.79 24.00
N ALA A 379 9.27 -19.27 22.91
CA ALA A 379 8.20 -18.26 22.88
C ALA A 379 7.48 -18.29 21.52
N PHE A 380 6.47 -17.42 21.32
CA PHE A 380 5.70 -17.27 20.06
C PHE A 380 4.98 -18.54 19.56
N GLY A 381 4.91 -19.57 20.40
CA GLY A 381 4.37 -20.88 20.07
C GLY A 381 2.88 -21.02 20.40
N SER A 382 2.21 -21.92 19.67
CA SER A 382 0.76 -22.11 19.78
C SER A 382 0.31 -22.84 21.05
N SER A 383 1.23 -23.47 21.80
CA SER A 383 0.90 -24.07 23.11
C SER A 383 0.87 -23.02 24.22
N ALA A 384 0.02 -23.22 25.23
CA ALA A 384 -0.15 -22.27 26.32
C ALA A 384 1.15 -21.98 27.11
N VAL A 385 2.08 -22.93 27.19
CA VAL A 385 3.38 -22.75 27.86
C VAL A 385 4.39 -21.93 27.02
N GLN A 386 4.15 -21.78 25.72
CA GLN A 386 4.94 -20.93 24.80
C GLN A 386 4.19 -19.64 24.41
N GLY A 387 3.10 -19.32 25.11
CA GLY A 387 2.32 -18.08 24.98
C GLY A 387 0.93 -18.22 24.34
N GLY A 388 0.56 -19.39 23.79
CA GLY A 388 -0.79 -19.63 23.27
C GLY A 388 -1.11 -18.91 21.95
N TRP A 389 -0.11 -18.76 21.08
CA TRP A 389 -0.17 -17.92 19.89
C TRP A 389 -1.03 -18.51 18.75
N ASP A 390 -2.35 -18.32 18.82
CA ASP A 390 -3.30 -18.54 17.72
C ASP A 390 -2.92 -17.83 16.40
N GLY A 391 -3.22 -18.46 15.28
CA GLY A 391 -2.83 -18.01 13.93
C GLY A 391 -3.55 -16.77 13.41
N VAL A 392 -4.84 -16.61 13.70
CA VAL A 392 -5.65 -15.46 13.22
C VAL A 392 -5.51 -14.29 14.19
N ARG A 393 -5.66 -14.59 15.48
CA ARG A 393 -5.69 -13.59 16.54
C ARG A 393 -4.31 -13.01 16.81
N HIS A 394 -3.27 -13.83 16.74
CA HIS A 394 -1.90 -13.45 17.10
C HIS A 394 -0.90 -13.68 15.95
N PRO A 395 -0.96 -12.91 14.85
CA PRO A 395 0.01 -13.07 13.76
C PRO A 395 1.42 -12.79 14.25
N ARG A 396 2.38 -13.55 13.70
CA ARG A 396 3.82 -13.28 13.82
C ARG A 396 4.37 -12.78 12.48
N ARG A 397 5.50 -12.08 12.53
CA ARG A 397 6.31 -11.61 11.40
C ARG A 397 7.78 -11.73 11.78
N VAL A 398 8.63 -11.64 10.76
CA VAL A 398 10.08 -11.50 10.87
C VAL A 398 10.50 -10.33 9.97
N ALA A 399 11.36 -9.46 10.47
CA ALA A 399 12.06 -8.39 9.75
C ALA A 399 13.08 -7.75 10.71
N ASP A 400 14.11 -7.08 10.20
CA ASP A 400 14.99 -6.27 11.06
C ASP A 400 14.20 -5.05 11.55
N VAL A 401 13.97 -4.94 12.85
CA VAL A 401 13.33 -3.76 13.46
C VAL A 401 14.32 -2.94 14.27
N ASN A 402 15.60 -3.32 14.32
CA ASN A 402 16.62 -2.73 15.18
C ASN A 402 17.75 -2.01 14.41
N GLY A 403 18.05 -2.44 13.19
CA GLY A 403 19.03 -1.87 12.27
C GLY A 403 20.42 -2.51 12.36
N ASP A 404 20.53 -3.76 12.83
CA ASP A 404 21.80 -4.52 12.88
C ASP A 404 22.00 -5.48 11.70
N GLY A 405 21.06 -5.52 10.75
CA GLY A 405 21.09 -6.36 9.56
C GLY A 405 20.54 -7.76 9.77
N LYS A 406 19.65 -7.97 10.75
CA LYS A 406 19.10 -9.28 11.09
C LYS A 406 17.61 -9.24 11.37
N ALA A 407 16.88 -10.24 10.89
CA ALA A 407 15.47 -10.34 11.13
C ALA A 407 15.14 -10.75 12.58
N ASP A 408 14.45 -9.84 13.26
CA ASP A 408 13.90 -10.01 14.60
C ASP A 408 12.53 -10.71 14.55
N ILE A 409 12.12 -11.37 15.64
CA ILE A 409 10.77 -11.91 15.74
C ILE A 409 9.84 -10.81 16.25
N VAL A 410 8.77 -10.52 15.52
CA VAL A 410 7.69 -9.64 15.96
C VAL A 410 6.37 -10.40 16.05
N GLY A 411 5.78 -10.42 17.24
CA GLY A 411 4.49 -11.03 17.50
C GLY A 411 3.44 -10.00 17.94
N PHE A 412 2.36 -9.92 17.17
CA PHE A 412 1.17 -9.15 17.55
C PHE A 412 0.35 -9.98 18.54
N SER A 413 0.49 -9.72 19.84
CA SER A 413 -0.09 -10.53 20.93
C SER A 413 -1.50 -10.08 21.31
N GLU A 414 -2.07 -10.70 22.35
CA GLU A 414 -3.29 -10.22 23.02
C GLU A 414 -3.13 -8.75 23.49
N TRP A 415 -1.96 -8.38 24.02
CA TRP A 415 -1.70 -7.13 24.76
C TRP A 415 -0.83 -6.10 24.02
N GLY A 416 -0.59 -6.32 22.72
CA GLY A 416 0.20 -5.45 21.86
C GLY A 416 1.39 -6.15 21.22
N VAL A 417 2.34 -5.40 20.68
CA VAL A 417 3.49 -5.91 19.92
C VAL A 417 4.63 -6.33 20.83
N ILE A 418 4.98 -7.61 20.78
CA ILE A 418 6.09 -8.21 21.49
C ILE A 418 7.20 -8.53 20.49
N VAL A 419 8.40 -8.02 20.73
CA VAL A 419 9.60 -8.25 19.90
C VAL A 419 10.58 -9.13 20.66
N ALA A 420 11.25 -10.04 19.96
CA ALA A 420 12.45 -10.73 20.43
C ALA A 420 13.56 -10.54 19.39
N LEU A 421 14.56 -9.74 19.76
CA LEU A 421 15.67 -9.40 18.87
C LEU A 421 16.52 -10.63 18.53
N SER A 422 17.06 -10.70 17.32
CA SER A 422 18.00 -11.78 16.97
C SER A 422 19.29 -11.64 17.77
N THR A 423 19.76 -12.75 18.32
CA THR A 423 21.11 -12.90 18.86
C THR A 423 21.90 -13.95 18.08
N SER A 424 21.41 -14.30 16.89
CA SER A 424 21.96 -15.37 16.06
C SER A 424 23.36 -15.06 15.54
N THR A 425 24.13 -16.12 15.35
CA THR A 425 25.40 -16.11 14.63
C THR A 425 25.30 -17.03 13.42
N ALA A 426 26.21 -16.90 12.45
CA ALA A 426 26.29 -17.68 11.20
C ALA A 426 26.37 -19.22 11.34
N THR A 427 26.25 -19.77 12.56
CA THR A 427 26.10 -21.21 12.80
C THR A 427 25.15 -21.54 13.97
N THR A 428 24.47 -20.56 14.57
CA THR A 428 23.59 -20.77 15.74
C THR A 428 22.46 -19.74 15.77
N ALA A 429 21.25 -20.18 15.43
CA ALA A 429 20.03 -19.40 15.59
C ALA A 429 19.69 -19.22 17.08
N SER A 430 19.47 -17.98 17.52
CA SER A 430 19.04 -17.65 18.88
C SER A 430 18.42 -16.25 18.95
N PHE A 431 17.58 -16.00 19.94
CA PHE A 431 16.92 -14.71 20.13
C PHE A 431 16.97 -14.26 21.60
N ALA A 432 16.91 -12.94 21.81
CA ALA A 432 16.76 -12.32 23.10
C ALA A 432 15.41 -12.66 23.77
N PRO A 433 15.28 -12.52 25.10
CA PRO A 433 13.99 -12.66 25.77
C PRO A 433 12.93 -11.68 25.21
N PRO A 434 11.69 -12.12 24.94
CA PRO A 434 10.66 -11.26 24.36
C PRO A 434 10.28 -10.05 25.25
N ALA A 435 10.13 -8.88 24.66
CA ALA A 435 9.74 -7.64 25.31
C ALA A 435 8.57 -6.95 24.59
N LEU A 436 7.63 -6.37 25.34
CA LEU A 436 6.56 -5.54 24.78
C LEU A 436 7.16 -4.20 24.31
N TRP A 437 7.06 -3.90 23.01
CA TRP A 437 7.55 -2.64 22.43
C TRP A 437 6.44 -1.59 22.29
N VAL A 438 5.22 -1.97 21.93
CA VAL A 438 4.07 -1.04 21.92
C VAL A 438 2.77 -1.72 22.33
N ALA A 439 1.97 -1.05 23.15
CA ALA A 439 0.66 -1.50 23.64
C ALA A 439 -0.47 -1.14 22.66
N ASP A 440 -0.27 -1.45 21.38
CA ASP A 440 -1.23 -1.30 20.27
C ASP A 440 -1.04 -2.47 19.29
N TYR A 441 -1.85 -2.57 18.23
CA TYR A 441 -1.88 -3.68 17.27
C TYR A 441 -2.22 -5.06 17.89
N GLY A 442 -2.66 -5.06 19.15
CA GLY A 442 -2.99 -6.25 19.94
C GLY A 442 -4.45 -6.68 19.80
N ALA A 443 -4.73 -7.94 20.14
CA ALA A 443 -6.04 -8.54 19.90
C ALA A 443 -7.11 -8.23 20.97
N ASP A 444 -6.73 -7.76 22.17
CA ASP A 444 -7.68 -7.23 23.15
C ASP A 444 -8.17 -5.81 22.75
N PRO A 445 -9.47 -5.48 22.91
CA PRO A 445 -10.02 -4.17 22.56
C PRO A 445 -9.37 -2.96 23.26
N SER A 446 -8.67 -3.14 24.38
CA SER A 446 -7.96 -2.06 25.08
C SER A 446 -6.63 -1.65 24.43
N VAL A 447 -6.12 -2.47 23.50
CA VAL A 447 -4.87 -2.27 22.72
C VAL A 447 -5.12 -2.38 21.20
N GLY A 448 -6.31 -1.92 20.78
CA GLY A 448 -6.70 -1.78 19.38
C GLY A 448 -7.66 -2.85 18.84
N GLY A 449 -7.79 -4.01 19.48
CA GLY A 449 -8.80 -5.03 19.11
C GLY A 449 -8.53 -5.75 17.78
N TRP A 450 -7.26 -5.88 17.39
CA TRP A 450 -6.79 -6.44 16.11
C TRP A 450 -6.92 -7.98 16.07
N ALA A 451 -8.15 -8.47 16.11
CA ALA A 451 -8.50 -9.86 16.41
C ALA A 451 -8.88 -10.74 15.19
N THR A 452 -8.95 -10.19 13.97
CA THR A 452 -9.47 -10.90 12.78
C THR A 452 -8.49 -10.85 11.60
N ALA A 453 -8.72 -11.74 10.63
CA ALA A 453 -7.99 -11.77 9.36
C ALA A 453 -8.29 -10.57 8.44
N ASP A 454 -9.33 -9.78 8.74
CA ASP A 454 -9.63 -8.52 8.03
C ASP A 454 -8.67 -7.40 8.44
N TYR A 455 -7.95 -7.57 9.56
CA TYR A 455 -6.94 -6.65 10.09
C TYR A 455 -5.51 -7.23 10.00
N PRO A 456 -5.00 -7.50 8.78
CA PRO A 456 -3.64 -7.99 8.62
C PRO A 456 -2.64 -6.92 9.02
N ARG A 457 -1.54 -7.36 9.64
CA ARG A 457 -0.41 -6.55 10.05
C ARG A 457 0.85 -7.04 9.34
N TYR A 458 1.73 -6.14 8.97
CA TYR A 458 2.97 -6.36 8.24
C TYR A 458 4.10 -5.55 8.85
N LEU A 459 5.31 -5.83 8.40
CA LEU A 459 6.51 -5.07 8.68
C LEU A 459 7.11 -4.61 7.34
N GLY A 460 7.79 -3.47 7.35
CA GLY A 460 8.53 -2.94 6.21
C GLY A 460 9.04 -1.54 6.52
N ASP A 461 10.21 -1.17 6.02
CA ASP A 461 10.74 0.18 6.18
C ASP A 461 9.93 1.16 5.31
N LEU A 462 9.26 2.15 5.91
CA LEU A 462 8.46 3.14 5.17
C LEU A 462 9.19 4.47 4.97
N ASN A 463 10.37 4.65 5.56
CA ASN A 463 11.05 5.95 5.64
C ASN A 463 12.51 5.93 5.12
N ALA A 464 13.04 4.75 4.78
CA ALA A 464 14.40 4.44 4.36
C ALA A 464 15.47 4.70 5.45
N ASP A 465 15.17 4.37 6.73
CA ASP A 465 16.10 4.52 7.86
C ASP A 465 16.79 3.23 8.32
N GLY A 466 16.53 2.11 7.62
CA GLY A 466 17.15 0.81 7.84
C GLY A 466 16.44 -0.06 8.88
N ARG A 467 15.18 0.23 9.21
CA ARG A 467 14.38 -0.54 10.18
C ARG A 467 12.95 -0.73 9.68
N ALA A 468 12.43 -1.93 9.86
CA ALA A 468 11.06 -2.23 9.49
C ALA A 468 10.06 -1.63 10.50
N ASP A 469 9.14 -0.82 9.99
CA ASP A 469 8.04 -0.22 10.72
C ASP A 469 6.84 -1.18 10.80
N ILE A 470 5.88 -0.91 11.69
CA ILE A 470 4.61 -1.65 11.69
C ILE A 470 3.65 -1.03 10.68
N ILE A 471 3.06 -1.86 9.80
CA ILE A 471 1.93 -1.50 8.94
C ILE A 471 0.71 -2.34 9.34
N GLY A 472 -0.32 -1.70 9.91
CA GLY A 472 -1.58 -2.36 10.24
C GLY A 472 -2.74 -1.88 9.37
N PHE A 473 -3.35 -2.77 8.59
CA PHE A 473 -4.54 -2.45 7.79
C PHE A 473 -5.81 -2.57 8.65
N GLY A 474 -6.22 -1.51 9.34
CA GLY A 474 -7.29 -1.54 10.35
C GLY A 474 -8.71 -1.48 9.81
N HIS A 475 -9.66 -1.18 10.70
CA HIS A 475 -11.09 -1.03 10.38
C HIS A 475 -11.38 0.23 9.54
N ASP A 476 -10.83 1.40 9.95
CA ASP A 476 -11.09 2.71 9.32
C ASP A 476 -9.85 3.41 8.74
N TYR A 477 -8.65 2.99 9.15
CA TYR A 477 -7.37 3.53 8.67
C TYR A 477 -6.32 2.42 8.55
N VAL A 478 -5.38 2.58 7.63
CA VAL A 478 -4.04 2.01 7.75
C VAL A 478 -3.31 2.79 8.84
N TRP A 479 -2.70 2.06 9.76
CA TRP A 479 -1.99 2.59 10.92
C TRP A 479 -0.51 2.23 10.86
N VAL A 480 0.36 3.24 10.95
CA VAL A 480 1.82 3.08 10.93
C VAL A 480 2.43 3.42 12.28
N SER A 481 3.43 2.64 12.68
CA SER A 481 4.22 2.88 13.90
C SER A 481 5.69 2.70 13.57
N PHE A 482 6.43 3.82 13.52
CA PHE A 482 7.84 3.85 13.13
C PHE A 482 8.76 3.21 14.18
N SER A 483 9.83 2.51 13.76
CA SER A 483 10.79 1.89 14.69
C SER A 483 11.90 2.84 15.15
N THR A 484 12.12 2.91 16.47
CA THR A 484 13.29 3.59 17.08
C THR A 484 14.46 2.63 17.33
N GLY A 485 14.42 1.42 16.78
CA GLY A 485 15.37 0.33 17.03
C GLY A 485 15.36 -0.25 18.45
N THR A 486 14.39 0.18 19.27
CA THR A 486 14.30 -0.13 20.71
C THR A 486 12.86 -0.13 21.23
N THR A 487 11.97 0.55 20.53
CA THR A 487 10.51 0.59 20.70
C THR A 487 9.90 0.99 19.36
N PHE A 488 8.58 0.87 19.21
CA PHE A 488 7.85 1.58 18.16
C PHE A 488 7.29 2.90 18.69
N LEU A 489 7.15 3.89 17.80
CA LEU A 489 6.44 5.14 18.08
C LEU A 489 4.91 4.92 18.14
N PRO A 490 4.12 5.83 18.78
CA PRO A 490 2.67 5.72 18.83
C PRO A 490 2.01 5.67 17.44
N ALA A 491 0.97 4.85 17.29
CA ALA A 491 0.35 4.56 16.00
C ALA A 491 -0.26 5.81 15.34
N GLN A 492 0.12 6.06 14.09
CA GLN A 492 -0.33 7.17 13.26
C GLN A 492 -1.30 6.67 12.18
N ARG A 493 -2.38 7.43 11.94
CA ARG A 493 -3.33 7.18 10.85
C ARG A 493 -2.74 7.70 9.55
N VAL A 494 -2.48 6.83 8.57
CA VAL A 494 -1.82 7.25 7.32
C VAL A 494 -2.70 7.24 6.08
N LEU A 495 -3.61 6.29 5.91
CA LEU A 495 -4.48 6.17 4.72
C LEU A 495 -5.87 5.66 5.14
N LYS A 496 -6.96 6.17 4.57
CA LYS A 496 -8.31 5.61 4.84
C LYS A 496 -8.62 4.37 4.02
N ASN A 497 -8.13 4.31 2.78
CA ASN A 497 -8.35 3.15 1.92
C ASN A 497 -7.52 1.92 2.36
N PHE A 498 -7.68 0.77 1.70
CA PHE A 498 -7.17 -0.54 2.14
C PHE A 498 -7.75 -1.04 3.47
N THR A 499 -8.93 -0.55 3.89
CA THR A 499 -9.58 -0.88 5.18
C THR A 499 -11.01 -1.41 5.01
N VAL A 500 -11.62 -1.87 6.11
CA VAL A 500 -12.98 -2.43 6.11
C VAL A 500 -14.01 -1.37 5.73
N THR A 501 -13.95 -0.16 6.32
CA THR A 501 -14.89 0.93 5.97
C THR A 501 -14.40 1.75 4.78
N GLY A 502 -13.08 1.93 4.63
CA GLY A 502 -12.46 2.59 3.49
C GLY A 502 -12.07 1.61 2.39
N GLY A 503 -13.01 1.36 1.47
CA GLY A 503 -12.78 0.57 0.26
C GLY A 503 -13.27 -0.88 0.30
N SER A 504 -13.91 -1.30 1.40
CA SER A 504 -14.50 -2.63 1.60
C SER A 504 -13.48 -3.78 1.54
N TRP A 505 -12.32 -3.59 2.15
CA TRP A 505 -11.26 -4.58 2.20
C TRP A 505 -11.47 -5.56 3.36
N GLN A 506 -11.36 -6.86 3.05
CA GLN A 506 -11.65 -7.99 3.93
C GLN A 506 -10.61 -9.09 3.68
N ALA A 507 -10.57 -10.14 4.50
CA ALA A 507 -9.59 -11.23 4.39
C ALA A 507 -9.55 -11.91 3.00
N ALA A 508 -10.67 -11.90 2.25
CA ALA A 508 -10.75 -12.45 0.90
C ALA A 508 -10.11 -11.56 -0.20
N PHE A 509 -9.74 -10.31 0.12
CA PHE A 509 -9.04 -9.39 -0.77
C PHE A 509 -7.64 -9.12 -0.19
N PRO A 510 -6.61 -9.87 -0.61
CA PRO A 510 -5.30 -9.82 0.02
C PRO A 510 -4.68 -8.44 -0.13
N ARG A 511 -4.21 -7.93 1.03
CA ARG A 511 -3.36 -6.73 1.18
C ARG A 511 -2.02 -7.20 1.71
N PHE A 512 -0.95 -6.66 1.17
CA PHE A 512 0.44 -7.04 1.44
C PHE A 512 1.33 -5.83 1.13
N VAL A 513 2.63 -5.97 1.37
CA VAL A 513 3.58 -4.87 1.27
C VAL A 513 4.89 -5.36 0.65
N GLY A 514 5.60 -4.46 -0.03
CA GLY A 514 6.85 -4.68 -0.77
C GLY A 514 7.25 -3.40 -1.52
N ASP A 515 8.52 -3.20 -1.89
CA ASP A 515 9.00 -2.00 -2.62
C ASP A 515 8.87 -2.24 -4.13
N VAL A 516 7.84 -1.67 -4.77
CA VAL A 516 7.51 -1.96 -6.18
C VAL A 516 7.93 -0.83 -7.14
N ASP A 517 8.74 0.14 -6.68
CA ASP A 517 9.46 1.07 -7.56
C ASP A 517 10.90 1.44 -7.14
N HIS A 518 11.54 0.57 -6.33
CA HIS A 518 12.96 0.57 -5.92
C HIS A 518 13.42 1.93 -5.37
N ASP A 519 12.63 2.52 -4.44
CA ASP A 519 13.00 3.78 -3.77
C ASP A 519 13.47 3.64 -2.31
N GLY A 520 13.60 2.40 -1.86
CA GLY A 520 14.08 2.03 -0.52
C GLY A 520 12.97 2.10 0.54
N LYS A 521 11.71 2.13 0.12
CA LYS A 521 10.53 2.26 0.98
C LYS A 521 9.44 1.32 0.53
N VAL A 522 8.86 0.63 1.50
CA VAL A 522 7.85 -0.40 1.28
C VAL A 522 6.50 0.23 0.88
N ASP A 523 5.92 -0.26 -0.21
CA ASP A 523 4.62 0.18 -0.72
C ASP A 523 3.45 -0.65 -0.14
N LEU A 524 2.25 -0.08 -0.22
CA LEU A 524 1.01 -0.75 0.18
C LEU A 524 0.28 -1.31 -1.04
N VAL A 525 0.20 -2.63 -1.15
CA VAL A 525 -0.39 -3.31 -2.31
C VAL A 525 -1.63 -4.11 -1.90
N GLY A 526 -2.67 -4.09 -2.74
CA GLY A 526 -3.89 -4.85 -2.49
C GLY A 526 -4.61 -5.29 -3.76
N SER A 527 -4.94 -6.57 -3.85
CA SER A 527 -5.64 -7.16 -5.00
C SER A 527 -7.11 -7.48 -4.69
N ARG A 528 -8.00 -7.17 -5.65
CA ARG A 528 -9.44 -7.46 -5.57
C ARG A 528 -10.00 -7.81 -6.97
N PRO A 529 -11.30 -8.17 -7.12
CA PRO A 529 -11.91 -8.50 -8.44
C PRO A 529 -11.82 -7.44 -9.53
N LEU A 530 -11.39 -6.22 -9.19
CA LEU A 530 -11.20 -5.09 -10.09
C LEU A 530 -9.71 -4.77 -10.31
N GLY A 531 -8.79 -5.70 -10.02
CA GLY A 531 -7.34 -5.53 -10.18
C GLY A 531 -6.55 -5.28 -8.90
N THR A 532 -5.24 -5.09 -9.07
CA THR A 532 -4.27 -4.75 -8.03
C THR A 532 -4.04 -3.25 -7.96
N GLN A 533 -4.18 -2.70 -6.75
CA GLN A 533 -3.88 -1.30 -6.40
C GLN A 533 -2.56 -1.24 -5.66
N VAL A 534 -1.82 -0.15 -5.86
CA VAL A 534 -0.57 0.17 -5.18
C VAL A 534 -0.66 1.60 -4.65
N PHE A 535 -0.18 1.84 -3.44
CA PHE A 535 0.00 3.16 -2.85
C PHE A 535 1.42 3.31 -2.31
N LEU A 536 2.14 4.33 -2.79
CA LEU A 536 3.60 4.34 -2.71
C LEU A 536 4.16 4.90 -1.39
N GLY A 537 5.14 4.19 -0.82
CA GLY A 537 5.74 4.41 0.49
C GLY A 537 6.38 5.79 0.66
N LYS A 538 6.98 6.34 -0.41
CA LYS A 538 7.52 7.72 -0.47
C LYS A 538 6.57 8.85 -0.10
N THR A 539 5.27 8.60 0.03
CA THR A 539 4.33 9.58 0.61
C THR A 539 4.47 9.73 2.14
N PHE A 540 5.21 8.83 2.81
CA PHE A 540 5.38 8.75 4.27
C PHE A 540 6.76 9.25 4.74
N ASP A 541 7.23 10.41 4.29
CA ASP A 541 8.44 11.02 4.87
C ASP A 541 8.27 11.30 6.38
N ALA A 542 9.26 10.91 7.20
CA ALA A 542 9.24 11.16 8.64
C ALA A 542 9.17 12.67 8.98
N ASN A 543 9.81 13.52 8.16
CA ASN A 543 9.72 14.98 8.25
C ASN A 543 8.36 15.53 7.79
N ALA A 544 7.59 14.76 7.01
CA ALA A 544 6.19 15.05 6.83
C ALA A 544 5.46 14.70 8.12
N LEU A 545 5.41 13.43 8.53
CA LEU A 545 4.54 12.93 9.61
C LEU A 545 4.89 13.36 11.07
N ALA A 546 5.85 14.28 11.24
CA ALA A 546 6.06 15.02 12.49
C ALA A 546 4.84 15.95 12.82
N PRO A 547 4.50 16.15 14.11
CA PRO A 547 3.34 16.93 14.56
C PRO A 547 3.53 18.46 14.53
#